data_AF-A0AAV4GAN2-F1
#
_entry.id   AF-A0AAV4GAN2-F1
#
_cell.length_a   1.000
_cell.length_b   1.000
_cell.length_c   1.000
_cell.angle_alpha   90.00
_cell.angle_beta   90.00
_cell.angle_gamma   90.00
#
_symmetry.space_group_name_H-M   'P 1'
#
loop_
_entity.id
_entity.type
_entity.pdbx_description
1 polymer ?
#
loop_
_entity_poly.entity_id
_entity_poly.type
_entity_poly.pdbx_seq_one_letter_code
_entity_poly.pdbx_strand_id
1 'polypeptide(L)'
;MTTKLTALEEQAYEMAGHVFSLTSTDDISKILYSELKLPINGDPSLMPQLSNGRGQRRGRNRTALIGSTSKETLEKLTKFHPLPAVILEWRRISSALTKSLFALQRTAKLCLRLNMPRVFGDCQIFTATGRISMAEPNIQNIPKDFAIELPGWSPDPDYPKLCCCTSSLHPFSKNIWCK
;
A
#
# COMPACT_ATOMS: atom_id res chain seq x y z
N MET A 1 15.02 4.91 1.73
CA MET A 1 13.58 4.90 1.37
C MET A 1 12.97 6.29 1.50
N THR A 2 13.31 7.04 2.55
CA THR A 2 12.90 8.45 2.73
C THR A 2 13.26 9.35 1.55
N THR A 3 14.46 9.20 0.99
CA THR A 3 14.91 9.94 -0.22
C THR A 3 14.06 9.68 -1.47
N LYS A 4 13.49 8.47 -1.60
CA LYS A 4 12.59 8.16 -2.71
C LYS A 4 11.20 8.77 -2.49
N LEU A 5 10.73 8.84 -1.23
CA LEU A 5 9.47 9.51 -0.92
C LEU A 5 9.54 11.00 -1.23
N THR A 6 10.60 11.69 -0.80
CA THR A 6 10.76 13.13 -1.06
C THR A 6 10.82 13.43 -2.56
N ALA A 7 11.51 12.59 -3.34
CA ALA A 7 11.55 12.74 -4.80
C ALA A 7 10.17 12.54 -5.45
N LEU A 8 9.36 11.60 -4.97
CA LEU A 8 7.99 11.40 -5.46
C LEU A 8 7.06 12.55 -5.04
N GLU A 9 7.27 13.13 -3.86
CA GLU A 9 6.54 14.31 -3.38
C GLU A 9 6.82 15.53 -4.28
N GLU A 10 8.09 15.79 -4.58
CA GLU A 10 8.51 16.86 -5.49
C GLU A 10 7.91 16.69 -6.89
N GLN A 11 7.97 15.47 -7.46
CA GLN A 11 7.34 15.17 -8.74
C GLN A 11 5.82 15.39 -8.72
N ALA A 12 5.16 15.03 -7.62
CA ALA A 12 3.73 15.26 -7.47
C ALA A 12 3.39 16.75 -7.42
N TYR A 13 4.20 17.57 -6.75
CA TYR A 13 4.02 19.02 -6.68
C TYR A 13 4.26 19.71 -8.02
N GLU A 14 5.26 19.27 -8.77
CA GLU A 14 5.53 19.78 -10.11
C GLU A 14 4.36 19.50 -11.06
N MET A 15 3.80 18.29 -11.02
CA MET A 15 2.64 17.91 -11.83
C MET A 15 1.33 18.60 -11.43
N ALA A 16 1.14 18.91 -10.15
CA ALA A 16 -0.04 19.62 -9.66
C ALA A 16 0.09 21.15 -9.77
N GLY A 17 1.31 21.68 -9.87
CA GLY A 17 1.59 23.12 -9.92
C GLY A 17 1.46 23.84 -8.57
N HIS A 18 1.22 23.12 -7.48
CA HIS A 18 1.19 23.65 -6.12
C HIS A 18 1.53 22.59 -5.08
N VAL A 19 1.81 23.03 -3.85
CA VAL A 19 2.10 22.14 -2.72
C VAL A 19 0.79 21.62 -2.13
N PHE A 20 0.73 20.32 -1.82
CA PHE A 20 -0.42 19.68 -1.17
C PHE A 20 -0.01 18.51 -0.28
N SER A 21 -0.96 17.96 0.48
CA SER A 21 -0.72 16.81 1.34
C SER A 21 -1.05 15.49 0.65
N LEU A 22 -0.06 14.62 0.46
CA LEU A 22 -0.25 13.26 -0.09
C LEU A 22 -0.83 12.27 0.92
N THR A 23 -0.84 12.61 2.22
CA THR A 23 -1.51 11.82 3.26
C THR A 23 -3.02 12.01 3.25
N SER A 24 -3.49 13.18 2.79
CA SER A 24 -4.90 13.56 2.78
C SER A 24 -5.59 13.05 1.51
N THR A 25 -6.55 12.15 1.67
CA THR A 25 -7.37 11.66 0.54
C THR A 25 -8.20 12.77 -0.09
N ASP A 26 -8.61 13.75 0.72
CA ASP A 26 -9.47 14.83 0.29
C ASP A 26 -8.73 15.80 -0.61
N ASP A 27 -7.48 16.14 -0.29
CA ASP A 27 -6.68 17.04 -1.11
C ASP A 27 -6.30 16.39 -2.45
N ILE A 28 -5.96 15.10 -2.44
CA ILE A 28 -5.77 14.33 -3.68
C ILE A 28 -7.05 14.33 -4.52
N SER A 29 -8.22 14.13 -3.91
CA SER A 29 -9.50 14.14 -4.64
C SER A 29 -9.78 15.50 -5.28
N LYS A 30 -9.50 16.61 -4.59
CA LYS A 30 -9.68 17.96 -5.12
C LYS A 30 -8.81 18.18 -6.35
N ILE A 31 -7.52 17.83 -6.29
CA ILE A 31 -6.58 18.03 -7.41
C ILE A 31 -7.01 17.19 -8.63
N LEU A 32 -7.32 15.91 -8.42
CA LEU A 32 -7.65 15.01 -9.52
C LEU A 32 -8.96 15.40 -10.23
N TYR A 33 -10.00 15.78 -9.48
CA TYR A 33 -11.34 15.98 -10.03
C TYR A 33 -11.73 17.44 -10.23
N SER A 34 -11.22 18.38 -9.43
CA SER A 34 -11.54 19.80 -9.54
C SER A 34 -10.62 20.51 -10.53
N GLU A 35 -9.31 20.24 -10.45
CA GLU A 35 -8.29 20.93 -11.25
C GLU A 35 -8.03 20.20 -12.56
N LEU A 36 -7.62 18.93 -12.47
CA LEU A 36 -7.31 18.10 -13.64
C LEU A 36 -8.57 17.61 -14.38
N LYS A 37 -9.76 17.77 -13.78
CA LYS A 37 -11.07 17.39 -14.34
C LYS A 37 -11.09 15.98 -14.95
N LEU A 38 -10.40 15.04 -14.29
CA LEU A 38 -10.35 13.65 -14.75
C LEU A 38 -11.73 12.97 -14.64
N PRO A 39 -12.02 11.99 -15.50
CA PRO A 39 -13.27 11.26 -15.45
C PRO A 39 -13.44 10.55 -14.10
N ILE A 40 -14.56 10.80 -13.43
CA ILE A 40 -14.89 10.09 -12.19
C ILE A 40 -14.98 8.59 -12.50
N ASN A 41 -14.27 7.76 -11.73
CA ASN A 41 -14.20 6.30 -11.89
C ASN A 41 -13.55 5.77 -13.18
N GLY A 42 -12.91 6.63 -13.98
CA GLY A 42 -12.20 6.21 -15.20
C GLY A 42 -13.11 5.95 -16.40
N ASP A 43 -14.39 6.31 -16.32
CA ASP A 43 -15.32 6.25 -17.45
C ASP A 43 -15.28 7.57 -18.24
N PRO A 44 -14.89 7.58 -19.53
CA PRO A 44 -14.81 8.80 -20.34
C PRO A 44 -16.14 9.55 -20.45
N SER A 45 -17.28 8.87 -20.25
CA SER A 45 -18.62 9.46 -20.28
C SER A 45 -18.94 10.33 -19.05
N LEU A 46 -18.15 10.20 -17.97
CA LEU A 46 -18.27 10.96 -16.73
C LEU A 46 -17.25 12.10 -16.63
N MET A 47 -16.55 12.44 -17.73
CA MET A 47 -15.88 13.73 -17.79
C MET A 47 -16.90 14.85 -17.55
N PRO A 48 -16.57 15.89 -16.77
CA PRO A 48 -17.42 17.07 -16.65
C PRO A 48 -17.57 17.70 -18.04
N GLN A 49 -18.66 17.34 -18.74
CA GLN A 49 -19.02 17.99 -19.99
C GLN A 49 -19.20 19.48 -19.69
N LEU A 50 -18.59 20.34 -20.50
CA LEU A 50 -18.93 21.76 -20.57
C LEU A 50 -20.32 21.88 -21.20
N SER A 51 -21.35 21.31 -20.58
CA SER A 51 -22.73 21.47 -21.01
C SER A 51 -23.23 22.82 -20.53
N ASN A 52 -23.02 23.82 -21.37
CA ASN A 52 -23.91 24.97 -21.46
C ASN A 52 -25.33 24.45 -21.78
N GLY A 53 -26.08 24.02 -20.77
CA GLY A 53 -27.44 23.57 -20.96
C GLY A 53 -27.88 22.46 -20.02
N ARG A 54 -28.64 22.87 -19.00
CA ARG A 54 -29.84 22.18 -18.51
C ARG A 54 -29.75 20.64 -18.46
N GLY A 55 -29.00 20.14 -17.49
CA GLY A 55 -28.98 18.71 -17.16
C GLY A 55 -28.69 18.50 -15.68
N GLN A 56 -29.49 19.11 -14.80
CA GLN A 56 -29.46 18.82 -13.37
C GLN A 56 -29.85 17.36 -13.12
N ARG A 57 -28.86 16.47 -13.05
CA ARG A 57 -29.01 15.23 -12.28
C ARG A 57 -28.94 15.58 -10.81
N ARG A 58 -30.14 15.84 -10.28
CA ARG A 58 -30.47 16.05 -8.87
C ARG A 58 -29.90 14.93 -7.99
N GLY A 59 -29.32 15.30 -6.85
CA GLY A 59 -29.32 14.42 -5.67
C GLY A 59 -27.97 13.97 -5.11
N ARG A 60 -26.95 14.83 -5.03
CA ARG A 60 -25.93 14.73 -3.97
C ARG A 60 -25.35 16.12 -3.74
N ASN A 61 -25.26 16.51 -2.48
CA ASN A 61 -24.91 17.86 -2.01
C ASN A 61 -23.79 18.51 -2.84
N ARG A 62 -23.86 19.84 -2.99
CA ARG A 62 -22.79 20.70 -3.56
C ARG A 62 -21.51 20.72 -2.69
N THR A 63 -21.27 19.67 -1.92
CA THR A 63 -19.94 19.29 -1.44
C THR A 63 -19.07 19.06 -2.67
N ALA A 64 -17.85 19.57 -2.65
CA ALA A 64 -16.84 19.48 -3.70
C ALA A 64 -16.85 18.10 -4.39
N LEU A 65 -16.39 18.04 -5.65
CA LEU A 65 -16.19 16.81 -6.42
C LEU A 65 -15.22 15.85 -5.68
N ILE A 66 -15.69 15.19 -4.62
CA ILE A 66 -14.92 14.23 -3.84
C ILE A 66 -15.20 12.87 -4.48
N GLY A 67 -14.41 12.57 -5.52
CA GLY A 67 -14.39 11.24 -6.11
C GLY A 67 -13.57 10.28 -5.25
N SER A 68 -13.81 8.97 -5.43
CA SER A 68 -13.05 7.94 -4.72
C SER A 68 -11.59 7.94 -5.14
N THR A 69 -10.67 7.92 -4.16
CA THR A 69 -9.22 7.76 -4.37
C THR A 69 -8.76 6.35 -4.01
N SER A 70 -9.56 5.33 -4.31
CA SER A 70 -9.17 3.93 -4.13
C SER A 70 -8.06 3.52 -5.11
N LYS A 71 -7.34 2.44 -4.80
CA LYS A 71 -6.26 1.93 -5.66
C LYS A 71 -6.76 1.66 -7.08
N GLU A 72 -7.90 0.99 -7.20
CA GLU A 72 -8.52 0.65 -8.49
C GLU A 72 -8.93 1.88 -9.31
N THR A 73 -9.43 2.94 -8.68
CA THR A 73 -9.80 4.16 -9.40
C THR A 73 -8.55 4.89 -9.88
N LEU A 74 -7.52 5.01 -9.04
CA LEU A 74 -6.25 5.61 -9.42
C LEU A 74 -5.57 4.85 -10.56
N GLU A 75 -5.61 3.51 -10.56
CA GLU A 75 -5.06 2.67 -11.64
C GLU A 75 -5.74 2.95 -12.97
N LYS A 76 -7.07 3.09 -13.00
CA LYS A 76 -7.78 3.48 -14.23
C LYS A 76 -7.39 4.89 -14.69
N LEU A 77 -7.17 5.81 -13.75
CA LEU A 77 -6.80 7.19 -14.02
C LEU A 77 -5.37 7.36 -14.57
N THR A 78 -4.47 6.39 -14.34
CA THR A 78 -3.10 6.42 -14.87
C THR A 78 -3.03 6.54 -16.39
N LYS A 79 -4.07 6.06 -17.11
CA LYS A 79 -4.15 6.17 -18.57
C LYS A 79 -4.33 7.60 -19.07
N PHE A 80 -4.85 8.49 -18.22
CA PHE A 80 -5.16 9.87 -18.58
C PHE A 80 -4.07 10.85 -18.10
N HIS A 81 -3.48 10.59 -16.93
CA HIS A 81 -2.47 11.47 -16.34
C HIS A 81 -1.41 10.68 -15.54
N PRO A 82 -0.14 11.11 -15.54
CA PRO A 82 0.93 10.46 -14.76
C PRO A 82 0.80 10.64 -13.24
N LEU A 83 0.17 11.72 -12.75
CA LEU A 83 0.02 12.01 -11.32
C LEU A 83 -0.57 10.85 -10.48
N PRO A 84 -1.70 10.21 -10.86
CA PRO A 84 -2.20 9.01 -10.19
C PRO A 84 -1.16 7.89 -9.99
N ALA A 85 -0.26 7.68 -10.95
CA ALA A 85 0.77 6.63 -10.86
C ALA A 85 1.81 6.97 -9.77
N VAL A 86 2.25 8.23 -9.71
CA VAL A 86 3.18 8.71 -8.67
C VAL A 86 2.54 8.61 -7.28
N ILE A 87 1.26 8.96 -7.15
CA ILE A 87 0.51 8.84 -5.88
C ILE A 87 0.41 7.38 -5.43
N LEU A 88 0.18 6.44 -6.35
CA LEU A 88 0.13 5.01 -6.03
C LEU A 88 1.46 4.49 -5.49
N GLU A 89 2.57 4.85 -6.14
CA GLU A 89 3.91 4.47 -5.69
C GLU A 89 4.27 5.10 -4.33
N TRP A 90 3.96 6.38 -4.14
CA TRP A 90 4.17 7.05 -2.86
C TRP A 90 3.37 6.36 -1.74
N ARG A 91 2.08 6.04 -1.99
CA ARG A 91 1.23 5.33 -1.01
C ARG A 91 1.76 3.93 -0.70
N ARG A 92 2.29 3.21 -1.70
CA ARG A 92 2.89 1.89 -1.52
C ARG A 92 4.08 1.94 -0.57
N ILE A 93 5.03 2.84 -0.84
CA ILE A 93 6.25 3.00 -0.03
C ILE A 93 5.89 3.52 1.37
N SER A 94 5.04 4.53 1.46
CA SER A 94 4.60 5.12 2.74
C SER A 94 3.88 4.10 3.62
N SER A 95 2.98 3.29 3.06
CA SER A 95 2.30 2.22 3.80
C SER A 95 3.26 1.13 4.25
N ALA A 96 4.23 0.72 3.43
CA ALA A 96 5.22 -0.28 3.81
C ALA A 96 6.13 0.22 4.95
N LEU A 97 6.53 1.49 4.91
CA LEU A 97 7.34 2.09 5.97
C LEU A 97 6.57 2.19 7.28
N THR A 98 5.37 2.79 7.24
CA THR A 98 4.60 3.10 8.44
C THR A 98 4.01 1.86 9.10
N LYS A 99 3.41 0.95 8.32
CA LYS A 99 2.70 -0.22 8.86
C LYS A 99 3.61 -1.41 9.14
N SER A 100 4.70 -1.56 8.38
CA SER A 100 5.58 -2.71 8.51
C SER A 100 6.92 -2.32 9.12
N LEU A 101 7.74 -1.52 8.43
CA LEU A 101 9.13 -1.30 8.84
C LEU A 101 9.26 -0.60 10.20
N PHE A 102 8.56 0.51 10.43
CA PHE A 102 8.64 1.23 11.70
C PHE A 102 8.06 0.43 12.87
N ALA A 103 7.02 -0.36 12.63
CA ALA A 103 6.45 -1.25 13.64
C ALA A 103 7.44 -2.37 14.02
N LEU A 104 8.10 -2.98 13.03
CA LEU A 104 9.12 -4.01 13.25
C LEU A 104 10.35 -3.44 13.97
N GLN A 105 10.82 -2.26 13.58
CA GLN A 105 11.97 -1.62 14.20
C GLN A 105 11.72 -1.28 15.67
N ARG A 106 10.50 -0.82 16.01
CA ARG A 106 10.13 -0.51 17.40
C ARG A 106 10.05 -1.75 18.29
N THR A 107 9.68 -2.89 17.72
CA THR A 107 9.43 -4.14 18.45
C THR A 107 10.64 -5.08 18.49
N ALA A 108 11.68 -4.80 17.70
CA ALA A 108 12.91 -5.56 17.70
C ALA A 108 13.64 -5.45 19.05
N LYS A 109 13.92 -6.59 19.67
CA LYS A 109 14.67 -6.72 20.92
C LYS A 109 15.86 -7.65 20.71
N LEU A 110 16.97 -7.39 21.42
CA LEU A 110 18.14 -8.26 21.35
C LEU A 110 17.81 -9.64 21.96
N CYS A 111 17.97 -10.70 21.19
CA CYS A 111 17.85 -12.07 21.69
C CYS A 111 19.23 -12.56 22.15
N LEU A 112 19.43 -12.68 23.46
CA LEU A 112 20.71 -13.09 24.05
C LEU A 112 21.19 -14.47 23.57
N ARG A 113 20.26 -15.40 23.30
CA ARG A 113 20.58 -16.75 22.82
C ARG A 113 21.20 -16.76 21.41
N LEU A 114 20.71 -15.90 20.53
CA LEU A 114 21.11 -15.86 19.11
C LEU A 114 22.06 -14.70 18.80
N ASN A 115 22.38 -13.88 19.81
CA ASN A 115 23.16 -12.65 19.68
C ASN A 115 22.72 -11.74 18.52
N MET A 116 21.41 -11.69 18.25
CA MET A 116 20.85 -10.94 17.12
C MET A 116 19.51 -10.27 17.50
N PRO A 117 19.15 -9.15 16.87
CA PRO A 117 17.84 -8.53 17.07
C PRO A 117 16.73 -9.44 16.52
N ARG A 118 15.70 -9.66 17.33
CA ARG A 118 14.52 -10.46 16.99
C ARG A 118 13.26 -9.69 17.34
N VAL A 119 12.26 -9.81 16.47
CA VAL A 119 10.92 -9.29 16.70
C VAL A 119 10.09 -10.35 17.41
N PHE A 120 9.41 -9.94 18.47
CA PHE A 120 8.39 -10.72 19.17
C PHE A 120 7.07 -10.00 18.94
N GLY A 121 6.03 -10.74 18.55
CA GLY A 121 4.70 -10.16 18.36
C GLY A 121 3.63 -11.04 18.97
N ASP A 122 2.50 -10.42 19.27
CA ASP A 122 1.37 -11.06 19.93
C ASP A 122 0.42 -11.67 18.91
N CYS A 123 -0.17 -12.82 19.23
CA CYS A 123 -1.11 -13.49 18.35
C CYS A 123 -2.42 -13.84 19.04
N GLN A 124 -3.52 -13.60 18.34
CA GLN A 124 -4.86 -13.99 18.74
C GLN A 124 -5.30 -15.20 17.93
N ILE A 125 -5.62 -16.28 18.64
CA ILE A 125 -5.94 -17.58 18.05
C ILE A 125 -7.47 -17.76 17.92
N PHE A 126 -8.26 -17.04 18.72
CA PHE A 126 -9.73 -17.15 18.79
C PHE A 126 -10.44 -16.12 17.89
N THR A 127 -10.15 -16.10 16.60
CA THR A 127 -10.93 -15.26 15.67
C THR A 127 -12.14 -16.02 15.14
N ALA A 128 -13.23 -15.31 14.82
CA ALA A 128 -14.46 -15.90 14.29
C ALA A 128 -14.26 -16.70 12.98
N THR A 129 -13.19 -16.41 12.24
CA THR A 129 -12.83 -17.11 10.99
C THR A 129 -11.93 -18.32 11.21
N GLY A 130 -11.48 -18.57 12.44
CA GLY A 130 -10.48 -19.62 12.75
C GLY A 130 -9.05 -19.30 12.28
N ARG A 131 -8.79 -18.10 11.74
CA ARG A 131 -7.45 -17.64 11.37
C ARG A 131 -6.71 -17.09 12.58
N ILE A 132 -5.41 -17.31 12.66
CA ILE A 132 -4.55 -16.61 13.62
C ILE A 132 -4.43 -15.16 13.16
N SER A 133 -4.71 -14.20 14.04
CA SER A 133 -4.47 -12.77 13.81
C SER A 133 -3.25 -12.35 14.61
N MET A 134 -2.38 -11.53 14.04
CA MET A 134 -1.19 -11.04 14.72
C MET A 134 -1.32 -9.55 15.04
N ALA A 135 -1.17 -9.20 16.31
CA ALA A 135 -1.18 -7.84 16.83
C ALA A 135 0.26 -7.46 17.25
N GLU A 136 0.71 -6.27 16.83
CA GLU A 136 1.95 -5.63 17.29
C GLU A 136 3.25 -6.49 17.28
N PRO A 137 4.00 -6.56 16.16
CA PRO A 137 3.72 -6.02 14.84
C PRO A 137 2.94 -7.01 13.96
N ASN A 138 2.12 -6.51 13.05
CA ASN A 138 1.41 -7.36 12.10
C ASN A 138 2.37 -7.83 10.99
N ILE A 139 2.98 -9.00 11.20
CA ILE A 139 3.89 -9.65 10.24
C ILE A 139 3.12 -10.26 9.05
N GLN A 140 1.81 -10.42 9.16
CA GLN A 140 0.99 -11.02 8.10
C GLN A 140 0.85 -10.09 6.88
N ASN A 141 0.96 -8.79 7.09
CA ASN A 141 0.77 -7.76 6.05
C ASN A 141 2.09 -7.19 5.49
N ILE A 142 3.18 -7.95 5.55
CA ILE A 142 4.47 -7.51 4.99
C ILE A 142 4.46 -7.72 3.47
N PRO A 143 4.85 -6.70 2.67
CA PRO A 143 5.03 -6.86 1.22
C PRO A 143 6.04 -7.95 0.90
N LYS A 144 5.73 -8.84 -0.05
CA LYS A 144 6.58 -9.99 -0.43
C LYS A 144 7.47 -9.71 -1.64
N ASP A 145 7.58 -8.45 -2.07
CA ASP A 145 8.11 -8.08 -3.39
C ASP A 145 9.64 -8.19 -3.51
N PHE A 146 10.34 -8.78 -2.52
CA PHE A 146 11.79 -8.82 -2.48
C PHE A 146 12.33 -10.18 -2.04
N ALA A 147 13.39 -10.62 -2.71
CA ALA A 147 14.21 -11.74 -2.29
C ALA A 147 15.27 -11.23 -1.29
N ILE A 148 15.38 -11.87 -0.14
CA ILE A 148 16.43 -11.57 0.85
C ILE A 148 17.51 -12.64 0.73
N GLU A 149 18.71 -12.24 0.34
CA GLU A 149 19.90 -13.04 0.55
C GLU A 149 20.44 -12.72 1.95
N LEU A 150 20.56 -13.73 2.82
CA LEU A 150 21.10 -13.57 4.17
C LEU A 150 22.60 -13.91 4.14
N PRO A 151 23.52 -12.92 4.12
CA PRO A 151 24.95 -13.22 4.15
C PRO A 151 25.32 -13.88 5.48
N GLY A 152 25.96 -15.04 5.41
CA GLY A 152 26.51 -15.73 6.58
C GLY A 152 25.50 -16.50 7.44
N TRP A 153 24.25 -16.68 7.01
CA TRP A 153 23.31 -17.56 7.72
C TRP A 153 23.46 -19.01 7.24
N SER A 154 24.14 -19.85 8.03
CA SER A 154 23.98 -21.30 7.94
C SER A 154 22.75 -21.71 8.77
N PRO A 155 21.84 -22.55 8.26
CA PRO A 155 20.79 -23.13 9.10
C PRO A 155 21.44 -23.86 10.28
N ASP A 156 21.03 -23.51 11.51
CA ASP A 156 21.40 -24.31 12.68
C ASP A 156 20.96 -25.76 12.41
N PRO A 157 21.84 -26.76 12.57
CA PRO A 157 21.48 -28.16 12.34
C PRO A 157 20.36 -28.62 13.29
N ASP A 158 20.25 -28.00 14.47
CA ASP A 158 19.21 -28.25 15.46
C ASP A 158 17.88 -27.52 15.15
N TYR A 159 17.91 -26.44 14.36
CA TYR A 159 16.72 -25.62 14.04
C TYR A 159 16.75 -25.11 12.58
N PRO A 160 16.58 -26.00 11.59
CA PRO A 160 16.45 -25.55 10.20
C PRO A 160 15.22 -24.64 10.07
N LYS A 161 15.38 -23.45 9.47
CA LYS A 161 14.23 -22.61 9.09
C LYS A 161 13.47 -23.31 7.95
N LEU A 162 12.48 -24.11 8.32
CA LEU A 162 11.54 -24.71 7.39
C LEU A 162 10.39 -23.72 7.15
N CYS A 163 10.32 -23.16 5.95
CA CYS A 163 9.12 -22.45 5.50
C CYS A 163 8.29 -23.42 4.64
N CYS A 164 7.18 -23.92 5.18
CA CYS A 164 6.24 -24.75 4.44
C CYS A 164 5.01 -23.90 4.10
N CYS A 165 4.93 -23.44 2.86
CA CYS A 165 3.71 -22.83 2.36
C CYS A 165 2.83 -23.92 1.73
N THR A 166 1.54 -23.91 2.05
CA THR A 166 0.57 -24.78 1.39
C THR A 166 0.34 -24.24 -0.02
N SER A 167 1.09 -24.74 -1.00
CA SER A 167 0.77 -24.55 -2.40
C SER A 167 -0.53 -25.31 -2.69
N SER A 168 -1.66 -24.59 -2.65
CA SER A 168 -2.94 -24.98 -3.23
C SER A 168 -3.30 -26.46 -3.06
N LEU A 169 -3.82 -26.89 -1.91
CA LEU A 169 -4.71 -28.06 -1.78
C LEU A 169 -4.35 -29.31 -2.64
N HIS A 170 -3.06 -29.59 -2.86
CA HIS A 170 -2.53 -30.74 -3.58
C HIS A 170 -1.18 -31.13 -2.96
N PRO A 171 -0.93 -32.44 -2.80
CA PRO A 171 0.10 -32.92 -1.90
C PRO A 171 1.49 -32.81 -2.55
N PHE A 172 2.47 -32.38 -1.75
CA PHE A 172 3.90 -32.53 -1.96
C PHE A 172 4.51 -31.93 -3.24
N SER A 173 5.07 -30.73 -3.10
CA SER A 173 6.35 -30.43 -3.74
C SER A 173 7.17 -29.50 -2.84
N LYS A 174 8.39 -29.94 -2.57
CA LYS A 174 9.39 -29.24 -1.76
C LYS A 174 10.01 -28.12 -2.57
N ASN A 175 10.38 -27.07 -1.85
CA ASN A 175 11.17 -25.92 -2.27
C ASN A 175 10.42 -24.81 -2.99
N ILE A 176 10.92 -23.61 -2.71
CA ILE A 176 10.59 -22.30 -3.28
C ILE A 176 9.54 -21.56 -2.46
N TRP A 177 10.09 -20.69 -1.59
CA TRP A 177 9.54 -19.40 -1.17
C TRP A 177 8.27 -19.02 -1.95
N CYS A 178 7.11 -19.36 -1.38
CA CYS A 178 5.85 -19.18 -2.08
C CYS A 178 5.43 -17.71 -2.07
N LYS A 179 5.47 -17.14 -3.28
CA LYS A 179 4.60 -16.13 -3.90
C LYS A 179 4.01 -15.04 -3.00
#